data_AF-A0AAD8NW28-F1
#
_entry.id   AF-A0AAD8NW28-F1
#
_cell.length_a   1.000
_cell.length_b   1.000
_cell.length_c   1.000
_cell.angle_alpha   90.00
_cell.angle_beta   90.00
_cell.angle_gamma   90.00
#
_symmetry.space_group_name_H-M   'P 1'
#
loop_
_entity.id
_entity.type
_entity.pdbx_description
1 polymer ?
#
loop_
_entity_poly.entity_id
_entity_poly.type
_entity_poly.pdbx_seq_one_letter_code
_entity_poly.pdbx_strand_id
1 'polypeptide(L)'
;MANCSFGLGKASLFVCIFVFVSLRSIKVMAATKKYQFNIEVKNVSRLCHVKPIVTVNGRFPGPTVYAREDGPAYITQCPIKPGNNYVYDFSVTGQRGTLWWHAHILWLRATVYGAIVILAKQETLFPFPRPDGEEVIVFGEWWHADVEEIVKQGNALGLPPKFVGCSYHQWKTRPAFPVF
;
A
#
# COMPACT_ATOMS: atom_id res chain seq x y z
N MET A 1 -1.15 64.39 -49.24
CA MET A 1 -1.67 63.04 -48.91
C MET A 1 -0.61 62.30 -48.12
N ALA A 2 -0.83 62.12 -46.82
CA ALA A 2 0.09 61.42 -45.93
C ALA A 2 -0.15 59.91 -46.04
N ASN A 3 0.79 59.17 -46.62
CA ASN A 3 0.79 57.72 -46.58
C ASN A 3 1.51 57.26 -45.31
N CYS A 4 0.73 56.83 -44.33
CA CYS A 4 1.21 56.18 -43.11
C CYS A 4 1.43 54.70 -43.42
N SER A 5 2.67 54.32 -43.75
CA SER A 5 3.06 52.91 -43.90
C SER A 5 3.23 52.31 -42.51
N PHE A 6 2.22 51.54 -42.06
CA PHE A 6 2.25 50.81 -40.80
C PHE A 6 3.29 49.67 -40.91
N GLY A 7 4.53 49.95 -40.51
CA GLY A 7 5.58 48.95 -40.36
C GLY A 7 5.20 47.98 -39.24
N LEU A 8 4.65 46.83 -39.60
CA LEU A 8 4.29 45.76 -38.66
C LEU A 8 5.59 45.26 -38.01
N GLY A 9 5.85 45.74 -36.80
CA GLY A 9 7.12 45.58 -36.09
C GLY A 9 7.42 44.11 -35.79
N LYS A 10 8.56 43.63 -36.30
CA LYS A 10 9.21 42.36 -35.91
C LYS A 10 9.44 42.23 -34.40
N ALA A 11 9.37 43.35 -33.66
CA ALA A 11 9.46 43.41 -32.21
C ALA A 11 8.32 42.64 -31.50
N SER A 12 7.11 42.58 -32.08
CA SER A 12 5.97 41.89 -31.44
C SER A 12 6.15 40.37 -31.42
N LEU A 13 6.74 39.80 -32.47
CA LEU A 13 7.00 38.36 -32.57
C LEU A 13 8.10 37.91 -31.59
N PHE A 14 9.13 38.73 -31.38
CA PHE A 14 10.22 38.43 -30.44
C PHE A 14 9.78 38.45 -28.98
N VAL A 15 8.87 39.36 -28.59
CA VAL A 15 8.32 39.42 -27.23
C VAL A 15 7.49 38.17 -26.93
N CYS A 16 6.66 37.71 -27.88
CA CYS A 16 5.90 36.47 -27.74
C CYS A 16 6.81 35.22 -27.64
N ILE A 17 7.90 35.16 -28.41
CA ILE A 17 8.87 34.05 -28.34
C ILE A 17 9.61 34.05 -27.00
N PHE A 18 9.98 35.20 -26.44
CA PHE A 18 10.59 35.28 -25.10
C PHE A 18 9.62 34.88 -23.97
N VAL A 19 8.32 35.19 -24.11
CA VAL A 19 7.28 34.75 -23.16
C VAL A 19 6.98 33.25 -23.29
N PHE A 20 7.04 32.69 -24.49
CA PHE A 20 6.93 31.24 -24.70
C PHE A 20 8.17 30.47 -24.21
N VAL A 21 9.37 31.07 -24.30
CA VAL A 21 10.61 30.46 -23.79
C VAL A 21 10.72 30.57 -22.27
N SER A 22 10.05 31.53 -21.61
CA SER A 22 10.02 31.62 -20.14
C SER A 22 9.00 30.66 -19.49
N LEU A 23 8.08 30.08 -20.26
CA LEU A 23 7.30 28.88 -19.90
C LEU A 23 8.17 27.60 -19.95
N ARG A 24 9.41 27.66 -19.45
CA ARG A 24 10.23 26.46 -19.23
C ARG A 24 9.62 25.69 -18.05
N SER A 25 8.99 24.58 -18.39
CA SER A 25 8.69 23.41 -17.55
C SER A 25 8.67 23.67 -16.04
N ILE A 26 7.46 23.80 -15.48
CA ILE A 26 7.25 23.63 -14.04
C ILE A 26 7.87 22.28 -13.67
N LYS A 27 9.00 22.29 -12.96
CA LYS A 27 9.58 21.06 -12.42
C LYS A 27 8.69 20.57 -11.28
N VAL A 28 7.73 19.71 -11.60
CA VAL A 28 7.04 18.91 -10.58
C VAL A 28 8.07 17.92 -10.03
N MET A 29 8.54 18.15 -8.80
CA MET A 29 9.39 17.20 -8.10
C MET A 29 8.49 16.18 -7.40
N ALA A 30 8.23 15.06 -8.07
CA ALA A 30 7.67 13.86 -7.47
C ALA A 30 8.83 12.93 -7.07
N ALA A 31 8.87 12.50 -5.81
CA ALA A 31 9.85 11.53 -5.34
C ALA A 31 9.35 10.11 -5.62
N THR A 32 9.90 9.43 -6.63
CA THR A 32 9.57 8.02 -6.90
C THR A 32 10.35 7.10 -5.95
N LYS A 33 9.65 6.21 -5.25
CA LYS A 33 10.25 5.14 -4.44
C LYS A 33 9.94 3.80 -5.11
N LYS A 34 10.99 3.03 -5.44
CA LYS A 34 10.84 1.70 -6.06
C LYS A 34 11.10 0.61 -5.01
N TYR A 35 10.22 -0.37 -4.96
CA TYR A 35 10.33 -1.53 -4.08
C TYR A 35 10.20 -2.80 -4.92
N GLN A 36 10.99 -3.82 -4.59
CA GLN A 36 10.89 -5.14 -5.21
C GLN A 36 10.36 -6.15 -4.20
N PHE A 37 9.22 -6.76 -4.53
CA PHE A 37 8.54 -7.73 -3.70
C PHE A 37 8.64 -9.10 -4.34
N ASN A 38 9.50 -9.95 -3.80
CA ASN A 38 9.58 -11.35 -4.17
C ASN A 38 8.62 -12.13 -3.27
N ILE A 39 7.59 -12.73 -3.88
CA ILE A 39 6.61 -13.56 -3.18
C ILE A 39 7.16 -14.99 -3.13
N GLU A 40 7.47 -15.46 -1.92
CA GLU A 40 8.16 -16.74 -1.72
C GLU A 40 7.60 -17.46 -0.49
N VAL A 41 7.54 -18.79 -0.57
CA VAL A 41 7.14 -19.65 0.53
C VAL A 41 8.35 -19.90 1.43
N LYS A 42 8.20 -19.59 2.73
CA LYS A 42 9.22 -19.90 3.74
C LYS A 42 8.62 -20.57 4.96
N ASN A 43 9.38 -21.47 5.56
CA ASN A 43 9.04 -22.08 6.84
C ASN A 43 9.25 -21.07 7.97
N VAL A 44 8.18 -20.74 8.68
CA VAL A 44 8.22 -19.84 9.83
C VAL A 44 7.77 -20.59 11.07
N SER A 45 8.58 -20.49 12.13
CA SER A 45 8.27 -21.06 13.45
C SER A 45 7.63 -20.01 14.34
N ARG A 46 6.42 -20.28 14.84
CA ARG A 46 5.81 -19.53 15.94
C ARG A 46 5.00 -20.46 16.82
N LEU A 47 4.95 -20.14 18.12
CA LEU A 47 4.28 -20.96 19.12
C LEU A 47 4.76 -22.43 19.09
N CYS A 48 6.06 -22.65 18.84
CA CYS A 48 6.67 -23.97 18.69
C CYS A 48 6.15 -24.83 17.51
N HIS A 49 5.43 -24.21 16.58
CA HIS A 49 4.95 -24.85 15.34
C HIS A 49 5.61 -24.19 14.12
N VAL A 50 6.26 -25.02 13.31
CA VAL A 50 6.83 -24.62 12.01
C VAL A 50 5.82 -24.92 10.93
N LYS A 51 5.52 -23.93 10.09
CA LYS A 51 4.71 -24.14 8.89
C LYS A 51 5.23 -23.31 7.72
N PRO A 52 5.09 -23.78 6.47
CA PRO A 52 5.32 -22.94 5.30
C PRO A 52 4.27 -21.82 5.27
N ILE A 53 4.71 -20.58 5.07
CA ILE A 53 3.83 -19.44 4.80
C ILE A 53 4.32 -18.66 3.59
N VAL A 54 3.40 -17.98 2.92
CA VAL A 54 3.74 -17.01 1.87
C VAL A 54 4.30 -15.75 2.54
N THR A 55 5.49 -15.35 2.13
CA THR A 55 6.25 -14.20 2.65
C THR A 55 6.64 -13.25 1.54
N VAL A 56 6.99 -12.01 1.91
CA VAL A 56 7.56 -11.02 0.99
C VAL A 56 9.03 -10.84 1.32
N ASN A 57 9.91 -11.11 0.34
CA ASN A 57 11.37 -11.09 0.49
C ASN A 57 11.85 -11.96 1.67
N GLY A 58 11.15 -13.07 1.93
CA GLY A 58 11.43 -13.95 3.05
C GLY A 58 11.12 -13.40 4.44
N ARG A 59 10.37 -12.30 4.55
CA ARG A 59 10.04 -11.61 5.82
C ARG A 59 8.57 -11.76 6.19
N PHE A 60 8.32 -11.83 7.50
CA PHE A 60 6.98 -11.84 8.11
C PHE A 60 6.99 -11.12 9.47
N PRO A 61 6.27 -9.97 9.64
CA PRO A 61 5.55 -9.21 8.61
C PRO A 61 6.45 -8.73 7.46
N GLY A 62 5.86 -8.42 6.32
CA GLY A 62 6.59 -7.96 5.15
C GLY A 62 7.23 -6.56 5.33
N PRO A 63 8.06 -6.12 4.38
CA PRO A 63 8.72 -4.81 4.46
C PRO A 63 7.70 -3.65 4.46
N THR A 64 8.06 -2.56 5.15
CA THR A 64 7.29 -1.31 5.09
C THR A 64 7.51 -0.63 3.74
N VAL A 65 6.44 -0.26 3.03
CA VAL A 65 6.55 0.38 1.70
C VAL A 65 5.59 1.54 1.53
N TYR A 66 5.50 2.11 0.34
CA TYR A 66 4.52 3.14 -0.01
C TYR A 66 3.68 2.50 -1.11
N ALA A 67 2.36 2.35 -0.90
CA ALA A 67 1.46 1.66 -1.81
C ALA A 67 0.09 2.35 -1.90
N ARG A 68 -0.48 2.45 -3.10
CA ARG A 68 -1.90 2.76 -3.37
C ARG A 68 -2.29 2.33 -4.79
N GLU A 69 -2.28 1.02 -5.00
CA GLU A 69 -3.13 0.38 -6.01
C GLU A 69 -4.11 -0.54 -5.28
N ASP A 70 -5.28 -0.74 -5.86
CA ASP A 70 -6.39 -1.42 -5.20
C ASP A 70 -6.05 -2.92 -5.01
N GLY A 71 -5.50 -3.56 -6.05
CA GLY A 71 -5.06 -4.96 -6.00
C GLY A 71 -6.10 -6.07 -5.80
N PRO A 72 -7.46 -5.89 -5.73
CA PRO A 72 -8.34 -6.97 -5.36
C PRO A 72 -8.53 -7.91 -6.55
N ALA A 73 -8.15 -9.16 -6.34
CA ALA A 73 -8.27 -10.17 -7.37
C ALA A 73 -9.73 -10.31 -7.83
N TYR A 74 -9.92 -10.41 -9.15
CA TYR A 74 -11.21 -10.51 -9.83
C TYR A 74 -12.10 -9.28 -9.76
N ILE A 75 -11.63 -8.17 -9.17
CA ILE A 75 -12.33 -6.87 -9.21
C ILE A 75 -11.58 -5.92 -10.14
N THR A 76 -10.34 -5.57 -9.81
CA THR A 76 -9.53 -4.65 -10.62
C THR A 76 -8.48 -5.35 -11.46
N GLN A 77 -8.09 -6.58 -11.08
CA GLN A 77 -7.08 -7.35 -11.81
C GLN A 77 -7.25 -8.87 -11.67
N CYS A 78 -6.68 -9.60 -12.62
CA CYS A 78 -6.48 -11.04 -12.49
C CYS A 78 -5.35 -11.34 -11.47
N PRO A 79 -5.41 -12.48 -10.76
CA PRO A 79 -4.31 -12.91 -9.89
C PRO A 79 -2.99 -13.05 -10.66
N ILE A 80 -1.90 -12.62 -10.03
CA ILE A 80 -0.55 -12.81 -10.57
C ILE A 80 -0.20 -14.29 -10.43
N LYS A 81 -0.01 -14.97 -11.56
CA LYS A 81 0.35 -16.40 -11.57
C LYS A 81 1.78 -16.62 -11.02
N PRO A 82 2.05 -17.76 -10.37
CA PRO A 82 3.41 -18.12 -9.97
C PRO A 82 4.38 -18.05 -11.16
N GLY A 83 5.57 -17.50 -10.94
CA GLY A 83 6.59 -17.30 -11.99
C GLY A 83 6.43 -16.02 -12.82
N ASN A 84 5.31 -15.30 -12.69
CA ASN A 84 5.11 -14.01 -13.34
C ASN A 84 5.39 -12.84 -12.38
N ASN A 85 5.57 -11.66 -12.95
CA ASN A 85 5.73 -10.41 -12.21
C ASN A 85 4.64 -9.40 -12.60
N TYR A 86 4.43 -8.42 -11.72
CA TYR A 86 3.55 -7.30 -11.97
C TYR A 86 4.13 -6.06 -11.29
N VAL A 87 3.99 -4.90 -11.92
CA VAL A 87 4.46 -3.63 -11.39
C VAL A 87 3.25 -2.79 -11.02
N TYR A 88 3.11 -2.52 -9.72
CA TYR A 88 2.16 -1.56 -9.19
C TYR A 88 2.80 -0.16 -9.25
N ASP A 89 2.20 0.78 -9.98
CA ASP A 89 2.64 2.16 -10.14
C ASP A 89 1.48 3.14 -9.85
N PHE A 90 1.60 3.86 -8.73
CA PHE A 90 0.57 4.79 -8.27
C PHE A 90 1.18 6.03 -7.64
N SER A 91 0.36 7.08 -7.60
CA SER A 91 0.67 8.31 -6.91
C SER A 91 -0.05 8.39 -5.56
N VAL A 92 0.71 8.71 -4.51
CA VAL A 92 0.16 8.95 -3.16
C VAL A 92 -0.16 10.44 -3.07
N THR A 93 -1.43 10.79 -3.33
CA THR A 93 -1.93 12.17 -3.29
C THR A 93 -2.79 12.41 -2.06
N GLY A 94 -2.55 13.50 -1.34
CA GLY A 94 -3.37 13.93 -0.20
C GLY A 94 -3.31 13.05 1.06
N GLN A 95 -2.47 12.01 1.10
CA GLN A 95 -2.32 11.13 2.26
C GLN A 95 -1.00 11.43 3.00
N ARG A 96 -1.06 11.42 4.34
CA ARG A 96 0.07 11.60 5.25
C ARG A 96 -0.18 10.77 6.50
N GLY A 97 0.84 10.08 7.00
CA GLY A 97 0.73 9.20 8.16
C GLY A 97 0.90 7.72 7.81
N THR A 98 0.36 6.84 8.65
CA THR A 98 0.55 5.39 8.54
C THR A 98 -0.64 4.72 7.86
N LEU A 99 -0.36 4.02 6.76
CA LEU A 99 -1.26 3.09 6.08
C LEU A 99 -0.67 1.67 6.18
N TRP A 100 -1.22 0.73 5.43
CA TRP A 100 -0.75 -0.65 5.37
C TRP A 100 -1.08 -1.25 4.01
N TRP A 101 -0.32 -2.26 3.61
CA TRP A 101 -0.58 -3.06 2.42
C TRP A 101 -0.84 -4.51 2.86
N HIS A 102 -1.67 -5.21 2.11
CA HIS A 102 -1.93 -6.63 2.32
C HIS A 102 -2.29 -7.33 1.02
N ALA A 103 -2.07 -8.65 0.95
CA ALA A 103 -2.57 -9.43 -0.18
C ALA A 103 -4.09 -9.37 -0.24
N HIS A 104 -4.63 -9.22 -1.45
CA HIS A 104 -6.06 -9.11 -1.68
C HIS A 104 -6.59 -10.27 -2.55
N ILE A 105 -6.10 -11.48 -2.26
CA ILE A 105 -6.56 -12.75 -2.81
C ILE A 105 -6.73 -13.74 -1.66
N LEU A 106 -7.93 -14.33 -1.56
CA LEU A 106 -8.30 -15.26 -0.48
C LEU A 106 -7.93 -14.70 0.91
N TRP A 107 -7.41 -15.55 1.79
CA TRP A 107 -6.99 -15.19 3.15
C TRP A 107 -5.47 -14.98 3.26
N LEU A 108 -4.76 -14.76 2.14
CA LEU A 108 -3.31 -14.56 2.17
C LEU A 108 -2.90 -13.31 2.95
N ARG A 109 -3.80 -12.37 3.21
CA ARG A 109 -3.58 -11.26 4.17
C ARG A 109 -3.23 -11.71 5.59
N ALA A 110 -3.43 -12.98 5.94
CA ALA A 110 -3.00 -13.53 7.22
C ALA A 110 -1.47 -13.64 7.35
N THR A 111 -0.74 -13.68 6.24
CA THR A 111 0.74 -13.77 6.24
C THR A 111 1.41 -12.73 5.35
N VAL A 112 0.72 -12.24 4.32
CA VAL A 112 1.23 -11.27 3.35
C VAL A 112 0.64 -9.90 3.64
N TYR A 113 1.31 -9.15 4.51
CA TYR A 113 0.96 -7.77 4.87
C TYR A 113 2.18 -7.02 5.43
N GLY A 114 2.09 -5.69 5.46
CA GLY A 114 3.08 -4.83 6.07
C GLY A 114 2.59 -3.38 6.16
N ALA A 115 3.37 -2.53 6.83
CA ALA A 115 3.00 -1.13 7.00
C ALA A 115 3.35 -0.27 5.79
N ILE A 116 2.74 0.90 5.73
CA ILE A 116 3.10 1.98 4.83
C ILE A 116 3.25 3.25 5.64
N VAL A 117 4.40 3.91 5.57
CA VAL A 117 4.63 5.14 6.35
C VAL A 117 4.83 6.30 5.40
N ILE A 118 3.84 7.17 5.24
CA ILE A 118 3.92 8.34 4.34
C ILE A 118 4.36 9.57 5.13
N LEU A 119 5.65 9.89 5.00
CA LEU A 119 6.24 11.08 5.61
C LEU A 119 5.78 12.36 4.92
N ALA A 120 5.87 13.46 5.69
CA ALA A 120 5.60 14.80 5.20
C ALA A 120 6.55 15.19 4.06
N LYS A 121 6.10 16.11 3.20
CA LYS A 121 7.03 16.79 2.30
C LYS A 121 8.07 17.53 3.15
N GLN A 122 9.32 17.60 2.68
CA GLN A 122 10.47 18.08 3.45
C GLN A 122 10.32 19.50 4.03
N GLU A 123 9.36 20.28 3.54
CA GLU A 123 9.04 21.65 3.96
C GLU A 123 7.78 21.76 4.84
N THR A 124 7.08 20.66 5.12
CA THR A 124 5.84 20.69 5.92
C THR A 124 6.05 20.06 7.30
N LEU A 125 5.91 20.88 8.33
CA LEU A 125 5.98 20.41 9.72
C LEU A 125 4.77 19.55 10.07
N PHE A 126 4.94 18.65 11.05
CA PHE A 126 3.82 17.97 11.68
C PHE A 126 3.08 18.97 12.60
N PRO A 127 1.77 18.79 12.85
CA PRO A 127 1.02 19.61 13.81
C PRO A 127 1.42 19.32 15.28
N PHE A 128 2.57 18.67 15.49
CA PHE A 128 3.12 18.27 16.78
C PHE A 128 4.65 18.38 16.74
N PRO A 129 5.31 18.52 17.91
CA PRO A 129 6.76 18.50 18.01
C PRO A 129 7.35 17.21 17.43
N ARG A 130 8.54 17.28 16.84
CA ARG A 130 9.22 16.09 16.30
C ARG A 130 9.37 15.04 17.43
N PRO A 131 8.90 13.81 17.26
CA PRO A 131 9.08 12.75 18.24
C PRO A 131 10.55 12.34 18.34
N ASP A 132 10.96 11.81 19.50
CA ASP A 132 12.32 11.29 19.71
C ASP A 132 12.60 10.02 18.88
N GLY A 133 11.55 9.29 18.52
CA GLY A 133 11.62 8.10 17.68
C GLY A 133 10.24 7.67 17.15
N GLU A 134 10.25 6.85 16.11
CA GLU A 134 9.05 6.28 15.47
C GLU A 134 9.23 4.77 15.33
N GLU A 135 8.23 3.98 15.71
CA GLU A 135 8.25 2.51 15.63
C GLU A 135 6.95 2.00 14.98
N VAL A 136 7.07 0.97 14.15
CA VAL A 136 5.94 0.38 13.44
C VAL A 136 5.43 -0.85 14.19
N ILE A 137 4.25 -0.73 14.80
CA ILE A 137 3.57 -1.84 15.49
C ILE A 137 2.48 -2.39 14.57
N VAL A 138 2.61 -3.66 14.17
CA VAL A 138 1.60 -4.33 13.32
C VAL A 138 0.95 -5.46 14.11
N PHE A 139 -0.36 -5.38 14.29
CA PHE A 139 -1.17 -6.45 14.89
C PHE A 139 -1.62 -7.44 13.81
N GLY A 140 -1.64 -8.72 14.16
CA GLY A 140 -2.07 -9.79 13.27
C GLY A 140 -2.42 -11.05 14.03
N GLU A 141 -3.03 -12.00 13.33
CA GLU A 141 -3.40 -13.30 13.87
C GLU A 141 -2.43 -14.39 13.39
N TRP A 142 -2.28 -15.44 14.18
CA TRP A 142 -1.49 -16.61 13.83
C TRP A 142 -2.31 -17.89 14.00
N TRP A 143 -2.40 -18.67 12.93
CA TRP A 143 -3.07 -19.97 12.91
C TRP A 143 -2.04 -21.09 12.94
N HIS A 144 -2.33 -22.22 13.59
CA HIS A 144 -1.45 -23.39 13.49
C HIS A 144 -1.56 -24.08 12.13
N ALA A 145 -2.78 -24.24 11.63
CA ALA A 145 -3.03 -24.81 10.32
C ALA A 145 -2.61 -23.85 9.18
N ASP A 146 -2.43 -24.40 7.98
CA ASP A 146 -2.26 -23.60 6.77
C ASP A 146 -3.56 -22.84 6.47
N VAL A 147 -3.43 -21.54 6.28
CA VAL A 147 -4.56 -20.64 6.02
C VAL A 147 -5.21 -20.97 4.66
N GLU A 148 -4.43 -21.40 3.67
CA GLU A 148 -4.98 -21.81 2.39
C GLU A 148 -5.76 -23.13 2.49
N GLU A 149 -5.31 -24.06 3.33
CA GLU A 149 -6.05 -25.30 3.59
C GLU A 149 -7.36 -25.02 4.32
N ILE A 150 -7.35 -24.12 5.30
CA ILE A 150 -8.57 -23.66 6.00
C ILE A 150 -9.58 -23.11 4.98
N VAL A 151 -9.13 -22.24 4.07
CA VAL A 151 -10.00 -21.66 3.03
C VAL A 151 -10.50 -22.72 2.05
N LYS A 152 -9.63 -23.64 1.59
CA LYS A 152 -10.02 -24.75 0.71
C LYS A 152 -11.09 -25.62 1.35
N GLN A 153 -10.91 -25.96 2.63
CA GLN A 153 -11.88 -26.75 3.39
C GLN A 153 -13.20 -26.00 3.56
N GLY A 154 -13.15 -24.72 3.94
CA GLY A 154 -14.35 -23.89 4.09
C GLY A 154 -15.13 -23.76 2.78
N ASN A 155 -14.44 -23.57 1.66
CA ASN A 155 -15.05 -23.49 0.34
C ASN A 155 -15.65 -24.83 -0.12
N ALA A 156 -15.02 -25.96 0.22
CA ALA A 156 -15.50 -27.28 -0.18
C ALA A 156 -16.68 -27.77 0.69
N LEU A 157 -16.66 -27.48 1.99
CA LEU A 157 -17.62 -28.03 2.95
C LEU A 157 -18.71 -27.03 3.38
N GLY A 158 -18.53 -25.74 3.09
CA GLY A 158 -19.39 -24.66 3.62
C GLY A 158 -19.32 -24.51 5.14
N LEU A 159 -18.30 -25.08 5.78
CA LEU A 159 -18.13 -25.09 7.24
C LEU A 159 -17.23 -23.93 7.70
N PRO A 160 -17.47 -23.38 8.90
CA PRO A 160 -16.55 -22.42 9.48
C PRO A 160 -15.18 -23.07 9.75
N PRO A 161 -14.10 -22.27 9.85
CA PRO A 161 -12.78 -22.76 10.25
C PRO A 161 -12.87 -23.58 11.54
N LYS A 162 -12.20 -24.73 11.59
CA LYS A 162 -12.04 -25.46 12.84
C LYS A 162 -11.15 -24.64 13.76
N PHE A 163 -11.77 -23.93 14.71
CA PHE A 163 -11.06 -23.23 15.77
C PHE A 163 -10.39 -24.27 16.68
N VAL A 164 -9.14 -24.62 16.40
CA VAL A 164 -8.22 -25.13 17.43
C VAL A 164 -7.78 -23.93 18.26
N GLY A 165 -8.72 -23.41 19.06
CA GLY A 165 -8.47 -22.25 19.91
C GLY A 165 -7.41 -22.57 20.96
N CYS A 166 -6.49 -21.62 21.16
CA CYS A 166 -6.07 -21.34 22.53
C CYS A 166 -7.34 -21.16 23.36
N SER A 167 -7.43 -21.83 24.51
CA SER A 167 -8.57 -21.81 25.40
C SER A 167 -8.96 -20.36 25.75
N TYR A 168 -9.97 -19.82 25.07
CA TYR A 168 -10.67 -18.64 25.54
C TYR A 168 -11.76 -19.14 26.47
N HIS A 169 -11.63 -18.88 27.76
CA HIS A 169 -12.79 -18.87 28.63
C HIS A 169 -13.86 -18.01 27.96
N GLN A 170 -14.98 -18.66 27.66
CA GLN A 170 -16.17 -18.11 27.07
C GLN A 170 -16.54 -16.80 27.77
N TRP A 171 -16.20 -15.66 27.17
CA TRP A 171 -16.74 -14.37 27.59
C TRP A 171 -18.23 -14.42 27.30
N LYS A 172 -18.99 -14.78 28.33
CA LYS A 172 -20.45 -14.72 28.39
C LYS A 172 -20.86 -13.33 27.94
N THR A 173 -21.59 -13.25 26.81
CA THR A 173 -22.14 -12.01 26.27
C THR A 173 -22.95 -11.31 27.37
N ARG A 174 -22.50 -10.13 27.81
CA ARG A 174 -23.35 -9.21 28.56
C ARG A 174 -23.94 -8.19 27.59
N PRO A 175 -25.22 -7.82 27.77
CA PRO A 175 -25.98 -7.08 26.78
C PRO A 175 -25.38 -5.69 26.55
N ALA A 176 -25.42 -5.27 25.28
CA ALA A 176 -24.95 -3.98 24.81
C ALA A 176 -25.61 -2.83 25.58
N PHE A 177 -24.79 -1.88 26.04
CA PHE A 177 -25.26 -0.56 26.43
C PHE A 177 -25.43 0.32 25.19
N PRO A 178 -26.43 1.23 25.18
CA PRO A 178 -26.74 2.07 24.03
C PRO A 178 -25.70 3.18 23.87
N VAL A 179 -25.40 3.51 22.63
CA VAL A 179 -24.54 4.64 22.25
C VAL A 179 -25.43 5.89 22.19
N PHE A 180 -24.99 6.99 22.81
CA PHE A 180 -25.55 8.33 22.66
C PHE A 180 -25.18 8.93 21.30
#